data_AF-A0A085N2Y3-F1
#
_entry.id   AF-A0A085N2Y3-F1
#
_cell.length_a   1.000
_cell.length_b   1.000
_cell.length_c   1.000
_cell.angle_alpha   90.00
_cell.angle_beta   90.00
_cell.angle_gamma   90.00
#
_symmetry.space_group_name_H-M   'P 1'
#
loop_
_entity.id
_entity.type
_entity.pdbx_description
1 polymer ?
#
loop_
_entity_poly.entity_id
_entity_poly.type
_entity_poly.pdbx_seq_one_letter_code
_entity_poly.pdbx_strand_id
1 'polypeptide(L)'
;LLVSTVLPLVKVGGATYKSDVIISKEGKCWTMDIYIPYENKDSLARRHKEKCQKYHCLSEAAHELTVATEFSTLALVTGAGGWCRSSDKSLQELGLNLSQNKKSLVCSMALEKTTRLLNWFMRGSST
;
A
#
# COMPACT_ATOMS: atom_id res chain seq x y z
N LEU A 1 10.02 4.24 15.64
CA LEU A 1 9.54 4.16 14.23
C LEU A 1 9.55 5.58 13.70
N LEU A 2 10.50 5.93 12.83
CA LEU A 2 10.44 7.22 12.15
C LEU A 2 9.63 6.99 10.87
N VAL A 3 8.36 7.40 10.88
CA VAL A 3 7.56 7.42 9.65
C VAL A 3 7.81 8.77 9.00
N SER A 4 8.59 8.81 7.93
CA SER A 4 8.64 9.99 7.09
C SER A 4 7.46 9.93 6.13
N THR A 5 6.40 10.67 6.46
CA THR A 5 5.18 10.76 5.63
C THR A 5 5.35 11.71 4.44
N VAL A 6 6.59 12.06 4.08
CA VAL A 6 6.86 12.85 2.89
C VAL A 6 6.81 11.86 1.72
N LEU A 7 5.72 11.87 0.95
CA LEU A 7 5.56 11.10 -0.30
C LEU A 7 6.70 11.46 -1.25
N PRO A 8 7.85 10.76 -1.22
CA PRO A 8 9.00 11.23 -1.95
C PRO A 8 8.77 10.79 -3.38
N LEU A 9 8.66 11.79 -4.26
CA LEU A 9 8.56 11.55 -5.69
C LEU A 9 9.97 11.17 -6.15
N VAL A 10 10.23 9.88 -6.31
CA VAL A 10 11.57 9.37 -6.65
C VAL A 10 11.68 9.19 -8.16
N LYS A 11 12.73 9.73 -8.77
CA LYS A 11 13.02 9.54 -10.19
C LYS A 11 14.10 8.49 -10.37
N VAL A 12 13.81 7.42 -11.11
CA VAL A 12 14.76 6.34 -11.43
C VAL A 12 14.69 6.07 -12.93
N GLY A 13 15.83 6.15 -13.63
CA GLY A 13 15.91 5.84 -15.06
C GLY A 13 14.94 6.63 -15.95
N GLY A 14 14.62 7.89 -15.58
CA GLY A 14 13.66 8.73 -16.30
C GLY A 14 12.18 8.47 -15.95
N ALA A 15 11.87 7.40 -15.20
CA ALA A 15 10.54 7.14 -14.67
C ALA A 15 10.37 7.77 -13.28
N THR A 16 9.15 8.17 -12.94
CA THR A 16 8.81 8.76 -11.65
C THR A 16 7.95 7.79 -10.85
N TYR A 17 8.37 7.52 -9.61
CA TYR A 17 7.69 6.63 -8.68
C TYR A 17 7.23 7.41 -7.45
N LYS A 18 6.02 7.10 -7.01
CA LYS A 18 5.43 7.67 -5.80
C LYS A 18 4.80 6.54 -5.01
N SER A 19 5.48 6.08 -3.96
CA SER A 19 4.91 5.16 -2.97
C SER A 19 4.01 5.94 -2.00
N ASP A 20 3.06 5.26 -1.38
CA ASP A 20 2.18 5.90 -0.38
C ASP A 20 2.90 6.20 0.93
N VAL A 21 3.87 5.36 1.31
CA VAL A 21 4.64 5.53 2.55
C VAL A 21 6.09 5.09 2.34
N ILE A 22 7.04 5.84 2.90
CA ILE A 22 8.40 5.36 3.18
C ILE A 22 8.60 5.31 4.69
N ILE A 23 9.11 4.18 5.16
CA ILE A 23 9.29 3.89 6.58
C ILE A 23 10.78 3.62 6.81
N SER A 24 11.36 4.19 7.86
CA SER A 24 12.73 3.87 8.29
C SER A 24 12.76 3.52 9.78
N LYS A 25 13.43 2.43 10.11
CA LYS A 25 13.59 1.93 11.48
C LYS A 25 14.82 1.03 11.57
N GLU A 26 15.65 1.26 12.58
CA GLU A 26 16.75 0.36 12.96
C GLU A 26 17.69 -0.01 11.78
N GLY A 27 18.04 0.98 10.95
CA GLY A 27 18.94 0.77 9.81
C GLY A 27 18.29 0.09 8.60
N LYS A 28 16.98 -0.17 8.64
CA LYS A 28 16.19 -0.68 7.52
C LYS A 28 15.21 0.37 7.03
N CYS A 29 14.92 0.35 5.73
CA CYS A 29 13.86 1.14 5.15
C CYS A 29 12.92 0.29 4.29
N TRP A 30 11.68 0.74 4.21
CA TRP A 30 10.64 0.09 3.42
C TRP A 30 9.89 1.13 2.61
N THR A 31 9.56 0.76 1.38
CA THR A 31 8.46 1.41 0.66
C THR A 31 7.21 0.59 0.88
N MET A 32 6.07 1.27 1.09
CA MET A 32 4.79 0.60 1.25
C MET A 32 3.74 1.28 0.39
N ASP A 33 3.04 0.47 -0.41
CA ASP A 33 1.94 0.91 -1.25
C ASP A 33 0.63 0.28 -0.80
N ILE A 34 -0.41 1.10 -0.71
CA ILE A 34 -1.73 0.75 -0.26
C ILE A 34 -2.62 0.66 -1.49
N TYR A 35 -3.20 -0.51 -1.72
CA TYR A 35 -4.03 -0.74 -2.89
C TYR A 35 -5.41 -1.29 -2.51
N ILE A 36 -6.44 -0.61 -2.98
CA ILE A 36 -7.84 -0.96 -2.77
C ILE A 36 -8.49 -1.25 -4.12
N PRO A 37 -8.43 -2.50 -4.63
CA PRO A 37 -9.10 -2.85 -5.87
C PRO A 37 -10.62 -2.84 -5.70
N TYR A 38 -11.30 -2.38 -6.74
CA TYR A 38 -12.71 -2.73 -6.95
C TYR A 38 -12.81 -4.22 -7.24
N GLU A 39 -13.82 -4.90 -6.70
CA GLU A 39 -13.96 -6.35 -6.84
C GLU A 39 -13.92 -6.75 -8.32
N ASN A 40 -12.86 -7.47 -8.67
CA ASN A 40 -12.65 -8.04 -9.98
C ASN A 40 -12.18 -9.49 -9.79
N LYS A 41 -12.09 -10.27 -10.88
CA LYS A 41 -11.63 -11.66 -10.80
C LYS A 41 -10.14 -11.79 -10.46
N ASP A 42 -9.42 -10.69 -10.25
CA ASP A 42 -7.99 -10.74 -9.94
C ASP A 42 -7.76 -11.11 -8.49
N SER A 43 -6.79 -11.97 -8.24
CA SER A 43 -6.42 -12.31 -6.88
C SER A 43 -5.73 -11.11 -6.19
N LEU A 44 -6.14 -10.80 -4.96
CA LEU A 44 -5.48 -9.81 -4.12
C LEU A 44 -3.99 -10.12 -3.93
N ALA A 45 -3.63 -11.41 -3.94
CA ALA A 45 -2.24 -11.87 -3.86
C ALA A 45 -1.41 -11.49 -5.09
N ARG A 46 -1.98 -11.57 -6.31
CA ARG A 46 -1.32 -11.10 -7.53
C ARG A 46 -1.04 -9.60 -7.44
N ARG A 47 -2.05 -8.82 -7.02
CA ARG A 47 -1.92 -7.37 -6.85
C ARG A 47 -0.87 -6.99 -5.81
N HIS A 48 -0.83 -7.72 -4.69
CA HIS A 48 0.21 -7.54 -3.67
C HIS A 48 1.62 -7.72 -4.27
N LYS A 49 1.84 -8.82 -5.00
CA LYS A 49 3.12 -9.10 -5.67
C LYS A 49 3.50 -8.00 -6.67
N GLU A 50 2.57 -7.56 -7.51
CA GLU A 50 2.79 -6.49 -8.48
C GLU A 50 3.22 -5.18 -7.81
N LYS A 51 2.58 -4.82 -6.70
CA LYS A 51 2.93 -3.61 -5.95
C LYS A 51 4.32 -3.69 -5.33
N CYS A 52 4.69 -4.83 -4.72
CA CYS A 52 6.06 -5.03 -4.25
C CYS A 52 7.07 -4.91 -5.41
N GLN A 53 6.82 -5.58 -6.54
CA GLN A 53 7.73 -5.56 -7.69
C GLN A 53 7.91 -4.16 -8.29
N LYS A 54 6.84 -3.35 -8.35
CA LYS A 54 6.87 -1.99 -8.92
C LYS A 54 7.95 -1.11 -8.26
N TYR A 55 8.13 -1.23 -6.94
CA TYR A 55 9.01 -0.35 -6.18
C TYR A 55 10.37 -0.97 -5.85
N HIS A 56 10.69 -2.16 -6.36
CA HIS A 56 11.97 -2.81 -6.11
C HIS A 56 13.15 -1.97 -6.64
N CYS A 57 12.92 -1.22 -7.72
CA CYS A 57 13.90 -0.30 -8.29
C CYS A 57 14.25 0.90 -7.39
N LEU A 58 13.53 1.12 -6.27
CA LEU A 58 13.75 2.27 -5.39
C LEU A 58 14.83 2.05 -4.33
N SER A 59 15.50 0.89 -4.30
CA SER A 59 16.48 0.56 -3.26
C SER A 59 17.54 1.64 -3.06
N GLU A 60 18.24 2.03 -4.13
CA GLU A 60 19.32 3.03 -4.07
C GLU A 60 18.80 4.37 -3.53
N ALA A 61 17.71 4.89 -4.12
CA ALA A 61 17.11 6.14 -3.68
C ALA A 61 16.59 6.08 -2.23
N ALA A 62 16.06 4.93 -1.80
CA ALA A 62 15.61 4.75 -0.42
C ALA A 62 16.79 4.74 0.57
N HIS A 63 17.92 4.14 0.20
CA HIS A 63 19.15 4.18 1.00
C HIS A 63 19.68 5.62 1.12
N GLU A 64 19.72 6.38 0.02
CA GLU A 64 20.14 7.79 0.03
C GLU A 64 19.25 8.66 0.91
N LEU A 65 17.92 8.48 0.83
CA LEU A 65 16.95 9.29 1.58
C LEU A 65 16.90 8.98 3.08
N THR A 66 17.20 7.73 3.47
CA THR A 66 16.95 7.25 4.84
C THR A 66 18.21 6.85 5.60
N VAL A 67 19.37 6.80 4.93
CA VAL A 67 20.65 6.31 5.47
C VAL A 67 20.56 4.85 5.98
N ALA A 68 19.53 4.11 5.56
CA ALA A 68 19.36 2.70 5.88
C ALA A 68 20.33 1.84 5.07
N THR A 69 20.74 0.70 5.62
CA THR A 69 21.59 -0.30 4.93
C THR A 69 20.79 -1.42 4.29
N GLU A 70 19.53 -1.62 4.71
CA GLU A 70 18.63 -2.62 4.15
C GLU A 70 17.36 -1.96 3.56
N PHE A 71 16.86 -2.53 2.46
CA PHE A 71 15.65 -2.05 1.79
C PHE A 71 14.72 -3.21 1.44
N SER A 72 13.42 -3.00 1.66
CA SER A 72 12.37 -3.93 1.26
C SER A 72 11.14 -3.21 0.71
N THR A 73 10.35 -3.90 -0.11
CA THR A 73 9.09 -3.39 -0.66
C THR A 73 7.92 -4.11 -0.04
N LEU A 74 6.96 -3.36 0.49
CA LEU A 74 5.77 -3.86 1.15
C LEU A 74 4.51 -3.41 0.41
N ALA A 75 3.43 -4.15 0.61
CA ALA A 75 2.13 -3.76 0.10
C ALA A 75 1.03 -4.12 1.09
N LEU A 76 0.01 -3.26 1.16
CA LEU A 76 -1.24 -3.54 1.85
C LEU A 76 -2.36 -3.52 0.83
N VAL A 77 -2.90 -4.71 0.57
CA VAL A 77 -3.97 -4.91 -0.39
C VAL A 77 -5.24 -5.34 0.35
N THR A 78 -6.31 -4.57 0.17
CA THR A 78 -7.62 -4.82 0.77
C THR A 78 -8.74 -4.44 -0.20
N GLY A 79 -9.75 -5.26 -0.36
CA GLY A 79 -10.94 -4.96 -1.16
C GLY A 79 -12.18 -4.75 -0.29
N ALA A 80 -13.30 -4.44 -0.94
CA ALA A 80 -14.59 -4.21 -0.31
C ALA A 80 -15.11 -5.42 0.50
N GLY A 81 -14.71 -6.65 0.12
CA GLY A 81 -15.05 -7.88 0.84
C GLY A 81 -13.87 -8.73 1.29
N GLY A 82 -12.62 -8.26 1.20
CA GLY A 82 -11.47 -9.17 1.34
C GLY A 82 -10.17 -8.53 1.78
N TRP A 83 -9.50 -9.20 2.72
CA TRP A 83 -8.14 -8.89 3.17
C TRP A 83 -7.12 -9.80 2.48
N CYS A 84 -6.05 -9.23 1.92
CA CYS A 84 -4.96 -10.06 1.39
C CYS A 84 -4.13 -10.64 2.54
N ARG A 85 -4.00 -11.97 2.62
CA ARG A 85 -3.15 -12.64 3.62
C ARG A 85 -1.68 -12.22 3.53
N SER A 86 -1.18 -11.86 2.34
CA SER A 86 0.20 -11.37 2.20
C SER A 86 0.42 -10.00 2.86
N SER A 87 -0.63 -9.19 3.00
CA SER A 87 -0.56 -7.93 3.77
C SER A 87 -0.21 -8.18 5.24
N ASP A 88 -0.56 -9.34 5.81
CA ASP A 88 -0.21 -9.67 7.19
C ASP A 88 1.30 -9.82 7.35
N LYS A 89 1.97 -10.45 6.37
CA LYS A 89 3.44 -10.57 6.37
C LYS A 89 4.10 -9.19 6.26
N SER A 90 3.59 -8.34 5.37
CA SER A 90 4.10 -6.98 5.21
C SER A 90 3.97 -6.16 6.50
N LEU A 91 2.85 -6.28 7.21
CA LEU A 91 2.68 -5.60 8.49
C LEU A 91 3.57 -6.18 9.59
N GLN A 92 3.74 -7.51 9.63
CA GLN A 92 4.64 -8.18 10.58
C GLN A 92 6.10 -7.72 10.42
N GLU A 93 6.56 -7.49 9.18
CA GLU A 93 7.89 -6.92 8.93
C GLU A 93 8.06 -5.52 9.56
N LEU A 94 6.98 -4.76 9.67
CA LEU A 94 6.96 -3.46 10.35
C LEU A 94 6.73 -3.57 11.87
N GLY A 95 6.63 -4.79 12.41
CA GLY A 95 6.26 -5.04 13.81
C GLY A 95 4.80 -4.76 14.12
N LEU A 96 3.93 -4.70 13.10
CA LEU A 96 2.50 -4.42 13.23
C LEU A 96 1.69 -5.71 13.11
N ASN A 97 0.76 -5.89 14.05
CA ASN A 97 -0.19 -7.00 14.02
C ASN A 97 -1.62 -6.47 14.15
N LEU A 98 -2.40 -6.60 13.08
CA LEU A 98 -3.82 -6.24 13.10
C LEU A 98 -4.66 -7.44 13.53
N SER A 99 -5.59 -7.21 14.46
CA SER A 99 -6.62 -8.20 14.78
C SER A 99 -7.62 -8.36 13.63
N GLN A 100 -8.36 -9.47 13.60
CA GLN A 100 -9.37 -9.71 12.58
C GLN A 100 -10.44 -8.60 12.56
N ASN A 101 -10.82 -8.06 13.72
CA ASN A 101 -11.78 -6.97 13.81
C ASN A 101 -11.26 -5.68 13.15
N LYS A 102 -9.96 -5.37 13.32
CA LYS A 102 -9.36 -4.20 12.66
C LYS A 102 -9.26 -4.40 11.14
N LYS A 103 -8.91 -5.61 10.68
CA LYS A 103 -8.90 -5.94 9.24
C LYS A 103 -10.29 -5.80 8.63
N SER A 104 -11.31 -6.32 9.31
CA SER A 104 -12.71 -6.21 8.91
C SER A 104 -13.15 -4.74 8.83
N LEU A 105 -12.80 -3.92 9.84
CA LEU A 105 -13.08 -2.49 9.83
C LEU A 105 -12.48 -1.78 8.60
N VAL A 106 -11.22 -2.06 8.27
CA VAL A 106 -10.57 -1.49 7.08
C VAL A 106 -11.30 -1.89 5.79
N CYS A 107 -11.71 -3.16 5.66
CA CYS A 107 -12.48 -3.63 4.50
C CYS A 107 -13.85 -2.93 4.42
N SER A 108 -14.56 -2.80 5.55
CA SER A 108 -15.85 -2.12 5.62
C SER A 108 -15.74 -0.64 5.25
N MET A 109 -14.67 0.04 5.68
CA MET A 109 -14.41 1.42 5.29
C MET A 109 -14.17 1.54 3.78
N ALA A 110 -13.41 0.61 3.18
CA ALA A 110 -13.19 0.57 1.74
C ALA A 110 -14.50 0.35 0.96
N LEU A 111 -15.35 -0.57 1.42
CA LEU A 111 -16.68 -0.82 0.84
C LEU A 111 -17.56 0.43 0.94
N GLU A 112 -17.66 1.04 2.13
CA GLU A 112 -18.52 2.20 2.36
C GLU A 112 -18.13 3.38 1.45
N LYS A 113 -16.83 3.69 1.36
CA LYS A 113 -16.34 4.78 0.50
C LYS A 113 -16.58 4.48 -0.98
N THR A 114 -16.39 3.23 -1.41
CA THR A 114 -16.69 2.79 -2.78
C THR A 114 -18.18 2.97 -3.10
N THR A 115 -19.06 2.51 -2.21
CA THR A 115 -20.52 2.65 -2.37
C THR A 115 -20.95 4.11 -2.41
N ARG A 116 -20.38 4.97 -1.55
CA ARG A 116 -20.65 6.42 -1.57
C ARG A 116 -20.27 7.05 -2.91
N LEU A 117 -19.11 6.69 -3.47
CA LEU A 117 -18.65 7.19 -4.76
C LEU A 117 -19.59 6.77 -5.90
N LEU A 118 -19.98 5.49 -5.94
CA LEU A 118 -20.94 4.99 -6.93
C LEU A 118 -22.28 5.70 -6.82
N ASN A 119 -22.81 5.86 -5.61
CA ASN A 119 -24.07 6.56 -5.37
C ASN A 119 -24.00 8.02 -5.84
N TRP A 120 -22.87 8.69 -5.63
CA TRP A 120 -22.67 10.06 -6.10
C TRP A 120 -22.69 10.12 -7.63
N PHE A 121 -21.95 9.22 -8.30
CA PHE A 121 -21.93 9.13 -9.76
C PHE A 121 -23.32 8.87 -10.36
N MET A 122 -24.05 7.91 -9.80
CA MET A 122 -25.41 7.55 -10.25
C MET A 122 -26.40 8.72 -10.08
N ARG A 123 -26.25 9.53 -9.03
CA ARG A 123 -27.09 10.73 -8.82
C ARG A 123 -26.74 11.86 -9.79
N GLY A 124 -25.47 12.02 -10.14
CA GLY A 124 -25.00 13.04 -11.09
C GLY A 124 -25.29 12.72 -12.56
N SER A 125 -25.70 11.49 -12.88
CA SER A 125 -25.98 11.02 -14.24
C SER A 125 -27.48 11.09 -14.60
N SER A 126 -28.33 11.58 -13.70
CA SER A 126 -29.79 11.65 -13.86
C SER A 126 -30.30 13.02 -14.35
N THR A 127 -29.44 13.83 -14.97
CA THR A 127 -29.78 15.08 -15.68
C THR A 127 -29.64 14.88 -17.17
#